data_AF-A0A3B3CK31-F1
#
_entry.id   AF-A0A3B3CK31-F1
#
_cell.length_a   1.000
_cell.length_b   1.000
_cell.length_c   1.000
_cell.angle_alpha   90.00
_cell.angle_beta   90.00
_cell.angle_gamma   90.00
#
_symmetry.space_group_name_H-M   'P 1'
#
loop_
_entity.id
_entity.type
_entity.pdbx_description
1 polymer ?
#
loop_
_entity_poly.entity_id
_entity_poly.type
_entity_poly.pdbx_seq_one_letter_code
_entity_poly.pdbx_strand_id
1 'polypeptide(L)'
;MCFFLVGFTDCTDRIQFLFSTDDSHFVLNSDGVLIVKRGVDLDEGHQDFFVHSWDSEGNKMTVPVMVLLEHHYESWDAEQHHGGRRHQNHHNTGLDSASIKEVSSHKQYTEPWKNILLKEVCRHFYLVTQLIFMCTSCQTCLFRWSSKIKDPLEIIINVIDRNDNRPVFEQTSYVGEVAESLPKGTTVIQVKATDADEPENDNSIIKYTILSQEPKLPNDHMFAINTVNGAIMVEDAGLDRETYPEYTLQIQAADMKGEGLTGKTKVVLKVADRNDNAPVFIQSTYWGSVDENAVGVQIVKLSVTDKDEQDTPAWNAKFKIISGDPEKLFSIETGSNKQEGIIKTAQGLDFEKSRTHTLSVIVENDVPFAVEVTTSTATVVVTVKDVNEPPVFKEKEMLVNFPENLALDSVIKKCEAEDPDFAHENTVKFKIGSDPAGWLNVDENTGLVTVKRLMDRESAFVKNDTYTALILSYDDDVVPATGTGTLSITLEDVNDNPPFFVERNITVCRDDSTPVLLTVTDKDGPHHSAPYNVMVHEVSKPNWSAQMNTDSMFLTICVDLANLSVLSLVLVYFSYFLHCMIVYDYMYTQWHPKCQSLPS
;
A
#
# COMPACT_ATOMS: atom_id res chain seq x y z
N MET A 1 -90.11 16.20 -4.71
CA MET A 1 -89.14 15.10 -4.53
C MET A 1 -88.19 15.54 -3.44
N CYS A 2 -88.20 14.88 -2.28
CA CYS A 2 -87.11 14.98 -1.31
C CYS A 2 -85.99 14.07 -1.80
N PHE A 3 -84.75 14.55 -1.78
CA PHE A 3 -83.58 13.74 -2.09
C PHE A 3 -82.84 13.50 -0.78
N PHE A 4 -82.59 12.23 -0.47
CA PHE A 4 -81.72 11.82 0.62
C PHE A 4 -80.40 11.37 -0.01
N LEU A 5 -79.29 11.97 0.41
CA LEU A 5 -77.96 11.55 -0.02
C LEU A 5 -77.40 10.60 1.03
N VAL A 6 -77.19 9.34 0.66
CA VAL A 6 -76.43 8.38 1.47
C VAL A 6 -75.12 8.15 0.74
N GLY A 7 -74.07 8.84 1.19
CA GLY A 7 -72.73 8.71 0.60
C GLY A 7 -71.98 7.53 1.21
N PHE A 8 -71.46 6.65 0.36
CA PHE A 8 -70.43 5.68 0.72
C PHE A 8 -69.19 6.00 -0.11
N THR A 9 -68.03 6.10 0.53
CA THR A 9 -66.73 6.20 -0.17
C THR A 9 -65.91 4.97 0.16
N ASP A 10 -65.61 4.17 -0.88
CA ASP A 10 -64.60 3.12 -0.84
C ASP A 10 -63.32 3.65 -1.50
N CYS A 11 -62.18 3.29 -0.90
CA CYS A 11 -60.84 3.68 -1.31
C CYS A 11 -60.32 2.75 -2.41
N THR A 12 -60.97 2.67 -3.56
CA THR A 12 -60.34 2.12 -4.77
C THR A 12 -60.82 2.83 -6.04
N ASP A 13 -59.87 3.38 -6.80
CA ASP A 13 -60.10 3.92 -8.13
C ASP A 13 -60.46 2.77 -9.09
N ARG A 14 -61.79 2.55 -9.20
CA ARG A 14 -62.60 1.79 -10.19
C ARG A 14 -63.45 0.71 -9.52
N ILE A 15 -64.78 0.85 -9.57
CA ILE A 15 -65.77 -0.06 -10.22
C ILE A 15 -67.22 0.36 -9.88
N GLN A 16 -68.14 -0.01 -10.77
CA GLN A 16 -69.58 0.28 -10.79
C GLN A 16 -70.33 -0.37 -9.60
N PHE A 17 -70.95 0.44 -8.75
CA PHE A 17 -71.89 -0.06 -7.75
C PHE A 17 -73.28 -0.26 -8.37
N LEU A 18 -73.81 -1.49 -8.26
CA LEU A 18 -75.22 -1.78 -8.55
C LEU A 18 -75.99 -1.74 -7.23
N PHE A 19 -76.84 -0.74 -7.07
CA PHE A 19 -77.65 -0.59 -5.86
C PHE A 19 -79.06 -1.12 -6.10
N SER A 20 -79.60 -1.84 -5.11
CA SER A 20 -80.98 -2.29 -5.13
C SER A 20 -81.60 -2.09 -3.75
N THR A 21 -82.83 -1.60 -3.75
CA THR A 21 -83.74 -1.67 -2.61
C THR A 21 -84.58 -2.94 -2.75
N ASP A 22 -85.00 -3.52 -1.62
CA ASP A 22 -86.01 -4.59 -1.62
C ASP A 22 -87.45 -4.04 -1.61
N ASP A 23 -87.61 -2.73 -1.38
CA ASP A 23 -88.88 -2.01 -1.53
C ASP A 23 -88.93 -1.21 -2.86
N SER A 24 -89.94 -1.53 -3.68
CA SER A 24 -90.17 -0.94 -5.01
C SER A 24 -90.67 0.51 -5.01
N HIS A 25 -91.05 1.06 -3.86
CA HIS A 25 -91.39 2.48 -3.71
C HIS A 25 -90.15 3.37 -3.70
N PHE A 26 -88.98 2.80 -3.43
CA PHE A 26 -87.71 3.49 -3.36
C PHE A 26 -86.78 3.02 -4.49
N VAL A 27 -85.91 3.91 -4.96
CA VAL A 27 -84.85 3.59 -5.93
C VAL A 27 -83.58 4.27 -5.48
N LEU A 28 -82.46 3.54 -5.48
CA LEU A 28 -81.13 4.07 -5.22
C LEU A 28 -80.38 4.24 -6.55
N ASN A 29 -79.93 5.46 -6.83
CA ASN A 29 -79.12 5.73 -8.03
C ASN A 29 -77.66 5.28 -7.83
N SER A 30 -76.89 5.20 -8.92
CA SER A 30 -75.47 4.82 -8.90
C SER A 30 -74.55 5.80 -8.14
N ASP A 31 -75.08 6.95 -7.72
CA ASP A 31 -74.43 7.97 -6.91
C ASP A 31 -74.83 7.90 -5.42
N GLY A 32 -75.58 6.87 -5.00
CA GLY A 32 -75.99 6.66 -3.61
C GLY A 32 -77.21 7.48 -3.15
N VAL A 33 -77.89 8.18 -4.07
CA VAL A 33 -79.10 8.96 -3.73
C VAL A 33 -80.33 8.04 -3.68
N LEU A 34 -81.04 8.06 -2.56
CA LEU A 34 -82.32 7.35 -2.39
C LEU A 34 -83.49 8.25 -2.78
N ILE A 35 -84.29 7.77 -3.74
CA ILE A 35 -85.42 8.48 -4.34
C ILE A 35 -86.71 7.72 -4.10
N VAL A 36 -87.72 8.42 -3.60
CA VAL A 36 -89.09 7.91 -3.49
C VAL A 36 -89.77 8.02 -4.86
N LYS A 37 -90.05 6.87 -5.49
CA LYS A 37 -90.61 6.75 -6.85
C LYS A 37 -92.14 6.69 -6.87
N ARG A 38 -92.76 6.25 -5.77
CA ARG A 38 -94.23 6.12 -5.60
C ARG A 38 -94.62 6.56 -4.19
N GLY A 39 -95.87 6.99 -4.00
CA GLY A 39 -96.37 7.36 -2.68
C GLY A 39 -96.20 6.20 -1.69
N VAL A 40 -95.78 6.52 -0.46
CA VAL A 40 -95.52 5.57 0.61
C VAL A 40 -96.54 5.85 1.71
N ASP A 41 -97.38 4.85 2.02
CA ASP A 41 -98.23 4.87 3.21
C ASP A 41 -97.42 4.23 4.36
N LEU A 42 -97.23 4.98 5.45
CA LEU A 42 -96.43 4.51 6.60
C LEU A 42 -97.34 3.73 7.55
N ASP A 43 -97.07 2.44 7.73
CA ASP A 43 -97.81 1.59 8.66
C ASP A 43 -97.29 1.86 10.09
N GLU A 44 -98.18 2.23 11.02
CA GLU A 44 -97.81 2.62 12.40
C GLU A 44 -96.72 3.73 12.50
N GLY A 45 -96.67 4.66 11.53
CA GLY A 45 -95.79 5.82 11.56
C GLY A 45 -94.33 5.56 11.16
N HIS A 46 -94.01 4.36 10.67
CA HIS A 46 -92.70 4.06 10.08
C HIS A 46 -92.79 3.09 8.89
N GLN A 47 -91.71 2.97 8.12
CA GLN A 47 -91.55 1.96 7.09
C GLN A 47 -90.09 1.47 7.09
N ASP A 48 -89.91 0.17 7.25
CA ASP A 48 -88.61 -0.48 7.20
C ASP A 48 -88.38 -1.16 5.85
N PHE A 49 -87.15 -1.07 5.35
CA PHE A 49 -86.68 -1.80 4.17
C PHE A 49 -85.15 -1.93 4.21
N PHE A 50 -84.57 -2.73 3.32
CA PHE A 50 -83.12 -2.94 3.23
C PHE A 50 -82.53 -2.37 1.95
N VAL A 51 -81.33 -1.81 2.08
CA VAL A 51 -80.50 -1.42 0.95
C VAL A 51 -79.35 -2.39 0.82
N HIS A 52 -79.09 -2.83 -0.41
CA HIS A 52 -78.01 -3.74 -0.74
C HIS A 52 -77.01 -3.10 -1.69
N SER A 53 -75.73 -3.35 -1.42
CA SER A 53 -74.63 -3.04 -2.33
C SER A 53 -73.72 -4.26 -2.49
N TRP A 54 -72.94 -4.25 -3.56
CA TRP A 54 -71.94 -5.29 -3.85
C TRP A 54 -70.62 -4.61 -4.18
N ASP A 55 -69.52 -5.14 -3.64
CA ASP A 55 -68.16 -4.71 -3.98
C ASP A 55 -67.70 -5.28 -5.33
N SER A 56 -66.50 -4.91 -5.77
CA SER A 56 -65.89 -5.37 -7.02
C SER A 56 -65.55 -6.88 -7.03
N GLU A 57 -65.60 -7.55 -5.87
CA GLU A 57 -65.38 -8.98 -5.69
C GLU A 57 -66.69 -9.79 -5.57
N GLY A 58 -67.85 -9.10 -5.55
CA GLY A 58 -69.18 -9.69 -5.51
C GLY A 58 -69.74 -9.92 -4.09
N ASN A 59 -69.09 -9.41 -3.05
CA ASN A 59 -69.56 -9.55 -1.68
C ASN A 59 -70.73 -8.60 -1.40
N LYS A 60 -71.83 -9.13 -0.85
CA LYS A 60 -73.05 -8.36 -0.58
C LYS A 60 -72.99 -7.68 0.79
N MET A 61 -73.10 -6.36 0.81
CA MET A 61 -73.35 -5.58 2.02
C MET A 61 -74.84 -5.21 2.12
N THR A 62 -75.40 -5.25 3.33
CA THR A 62 -76.82 -4.97 3.57
C THR A 62 -76.97 -4.04 4.76
N VAL A 63 -77.74 -2.96 4.58
CA VAL A 63 -78.02 -1.98 5.62
C VAL A 63 -79.55 -1.87 5.79
N PRO A 64 -80.09 -2.04 7.01
CA PRO A 64 -81.50 -1.75 7.29
C PRO A 64 -81.74 -0.23 7.29
N VAL A 65 -82.84 0.19 6.70
CA VAL A 65 -83.29 1.58 6.64
C VAL A 65 -84.71 1.68 7.16
N MET A 66 -84.90 2.56 8.15
CA MET A 66 -86.20 2.85 8.76
C MET A 66 -86.58 4.30 8.46
N VAL A 67 -87.77 4.52 7.89
CA VAL A 67 -88.33 5.84 7.61
C VAL A 67 -89.41 6.13 8.63
N LEU A 68 -89.22 7.14 9.50
CA LEU A 68 -90.14 7.49 10.59
C LEU A 68 -90.90 8.81 10.29
N LEU A 69 -92.15 8.90 10.74
CA LEU A 69 -92.93 10.14 10.80
C LEU A 69 -92.74 10.80 12.19
N GLU A 70 -92.00 11.90 12.27
CA GLU A 70 -91.69 12.52 13.56
C GLU A 70 -92.79 13.52 14.00
N HIS A 71 -93.39 13.25 15.17
CA HIS A 71 -94.24 14.20 15.91
C HIS A 71 -93.40 14.93 16.97
N HIS A 72 -93.29 16.25 16.86
CA HIS A 72 -92.59 17.07 17.86
C HIS A 72 -93.34 17.12 19.20
N TYR A 73 -92.67 16.72 20.28
CA TYR A 73 -92.95 17.18 21.64
C TYR A 73 -91.65 17.62 22.31
N GLU A 74 -91.64 18.86 22.81
CA GLU A 74 -90.62 19.37 23.73
C GLU A 74 -90.81 18.72 25.10
N SER A 75 -89.76 18.12 25.68
CA SER A 75 -89.70 17.91 27.12
C SER A 75 -88.27 17.95 27.65
N TRP A 76 -88.17 18.56 28.83
CA TRP A 76 -87.00 18.91 29.59
C TRP A 76 -86.17 17.73 30.12
N ASP A 77 -84.92 18.06 30.41
CA ASP A 77 -83.90 17.27 31.10
C ASP A 77 -84.42 16.54 32.35
N ALA A 78 -84.00 15.28 32.51
CA ALA A 78 -83.92 14.60 33.82
C ALA A 78 -82.79 13.55 33.85
N GLU A 79 -81.76 13.94 34.61
CA GLU A 79 -81.01 13.21 35.64
C GLU A 79 -80.31 11.84 35.39
N GLN A 80 -78.99 11.96 35.53
CA GLN A 80 -78.01 11.07 36.15
C GLN A 80 -78.56 9.96 37.08
N HIS A 81 -78.16 8.72 36.80
CA HIS A 81 -77.97 7.69 37.82
C HIS A 81 -76.54 7.71 38.34
N HIS A 82 -76.36 8.19 39.57
CA HIS A 82 -75.14 7.99 40.36
C HIS A 82 -75.10 6.58 40.95
N GLY A 83 -73.93 5.94 40.86
CA GLY A 83 -73.49 4.90 41.79
C GLY A 83 -72.23 5.36 42.52
N GLY A 84 -72.37 5.89 43.74
CA GLY A 84 -71.24 6.01 44.65
C GLY A 84 -71.22 7.22 45.59
N ARG A 85 -71.62 6.96 46.84
CA ARG A 85 -71.28 7.66 48.10
C ARG A 85 -72.21 8.77 48.59
N ARG A 86 -72.60 8.54 49.85
CA ARG A 86 -73.36 9.38 50.79
C ARG A 86 -72.85 10.82 50.81
N HIS A 87 -73.77 11.78 50.88
CA HIS A 87 -73.89 12.67 52.04
C HIS A 87 -75.31 13.26 52.10
N GLN A 88 -75.92 13.17 53.28
CA GLN A 88 -77.17 13.80 53.64
C GLN A 88 -76.96 15.33 53.74
N ASN A 89 -77.96 16.11 53.33
CA ASN A 89 -78.61 17.07 54.23
C ASN A 89 -79.86 17.72 53.62
N HIS A 90 -80.98 17.38 54.23
CA HIS A 90 -81.96 18.26 54.87
C HIS A 90 -82.66 19.40 54.10
N HIS A 91 -83.99 19.37 54.33
CA HIS A 91 -84.94 20.48 54.43
C HIS A 91 -85.52 21.04 53.13
N ASN A 92 -86.82 21.31 53.03
CA ASN A 92 -87.98 21.07 53.90
C ASN A 92 -89.22 21.44 53.08
N THR A 93 -90.36 20.82 53.39
CA THR A 93 -91.74 21.41 53.37
C THR A 93 -92.22 22.07 52.07
N GLY A 94 -93.37 21.73 51.51
CA GLY A 94 -94.62 21.23 52.07
C GLY A 94 -95.65 21.42 50.95
N LEU A 95 -96.52 20.44 50.74
CA LEU A 95 -97.87 20.37 51.31
C LEU A 95 -98.91 21.06 50.42
N ASP A 96 -99.91 20.23 50.13
CA ASP A 96 -101.30 20.52 49.86
C ASP A 96 -101.69 20.91 48.42
N SER A 97 -102.24 19.98 47.64
CA SER A 97 -103.53 19.29 47.77
C SER A 97 -104.69 20.13 47.22
N ALA A 98 -105.14 19.78 46.00
CA ALA A 98 -106.54 19.91 45.59
C ALA A 98 -106.79 19.00 44.39
N SER A 99 -107.71 18.09 44.63
CA SER A 99 -108.15 16.95 43.83
C SER A 99 -109.43 17.25 43.04
N ILE A 100 -109.80 16.30 42.14
CA ILE A 100 -111.16 16.03 41.58
C ILE A 100 -111.52 16.87 40.32
N LYS A 101 -111.98 16.35 39.16
CA LYS A 101 -112.46 15.06 38.61
C LYS A 101 -112.30 15.13 37.07
N GLU A 102 -111.79 14.09 36.39
CA GLU A 102 -112.56 13.10 35.58
C GLU A 102 -113.41 13.74 34.45
N VAL A 103 -113.32 13.38 33.16
CA VAL A 103 -113.52 12.04 32.57
C VAL A 103 -112.96 11.95 31.13
N SER A 104 -112.22 10.86 30.85
CA SER A 104 -112.06 10.08 29.60
C SER A 104 -111.44 10.76 28.35
N SER A 105 -110.58 10.15 27.54
CA SER A 105 -110.14 8.77 27.31
C SER A 105 -108.87 8.88 26.41
N HIS A 106 -107.83 8.07 26.48
CA HIS A 106 -107.76 6.66 26.10
C HIS A 106 -106.37 6.11 26.50
N LYS A 107 -106.31 4.78 26.60
CA LYS A 107 -105.28 3.97 27.25
C LYS A 107 -103.89 4.03 26.61
N GLN A 108 -102.93 3.95 27.52
CA GLN A 108 -101.49 3.77 27.40
C GLN A 108 -101.14 2.30 27.06
N TYR A 109 -100.17 2.10 26.16
CA TYR A 109 -99.34 0.88 26.12
C TYR A 109 -97.87 1.31 26.19
N THR A 110 -97.16 0.70 27.14
CA THR A 110 -95.74 0.85 27.48
C THR A 110 -94.92 -0.28 26.84
N GLU A 111 -93.61 -0.06 26.67
CA GLU A 111 -92.44 -1.00 26.73
C GLU A 111 -91.37 -0.66 25.65
N PRO A 112 -90.08 -1.08 25.75
CA PRO A 112 -89.01 -0.28 26.37
C PRO A 112 -87.79 -0.04 25.46
N TRP A 113 -86.97 0.96 25.81
CA TRP A 113 -85.76 1.37 25.09
C TRP A 113 -84.63 0.32 25.15
N LYS A 114 -83.98 0.05 24.00
CA LYS A 114 -82.71 -0.68 23.89
C LYS A 114 -81.62 0.22 23.31
N ASN A 115 -80.56 0.43 24.09
CA ASN A 115 -79.33 1.11 23.68
C ASN A 115 -78.59 0.35 22.57
N ILE A 116 -78.02 1.07 21.60
CA ILE A 116 -77.17 0.51 20.55
C ILE A 116 -75.69 0.82 20.87
N LEU A 117 -74.88 -0.24 20.97
CA LEU A 117 -73.42 -0.21 21.05
C LEU A 117 -72.85 -0.37 19.63
N LEU A 118 -71.92 0.50 19.22
CA LEU A 118 -71.14 0.36 17.98
C LEU A 118 -69.69 -0.01 18.31
N LYS A 119 -69.21 -1.11 17.71
CA LYS A 119 -67.81 -1.53 17.69
C LYS A 119 -67.12 -0.95 16.45
N GLU A 120 -65.93 -0.40 16.67
CA GLU A 120 -64.77 -0.14 15.80
C GLU A 120 -64.97 0.03 14.28
N VAL A 121 -64.46 1.15 13.72
CA VAL A 121 -63.45 1.22 12.62
C VAL A 121 -62.89 2.66 12.56
N CYS A 122 -61.55 2.80 12.57
CA CYS A 122 -60.81 4.03 12.28
C CYS A 122 -60.56 4.21 10.76
N ARG A 123 -60.77 5.42 10.21
CA ARG A 123 -59.75 6.31 9.59
C ARG A 123 -60.38 7.51 8.87
N HIS A 124 -59.77 8.68 9.09
CA HIS A 124 -60.20 10.05 8.73
C HIS A 124 -59.90 10.46 7.27
N PHE A 125 -60.69 11.41 6.72
CA PHE A 125 -60.22 12.49 5.82
C PHE A 125 -61.12 13.75 5.95
N TYR A 126 -60.51 14.94 5.93
CA TYR A 126 -61.15 16.25 6.13
C TYR A 126 -61.31 17.08 4.84
N LEU A 127 -62.55 17.59 4.66
CA LEU A 127 -63.00 18.96 4.29
C LEU A 127 -62.86 19.58 2.87
N VAL A 128 -63.73 20.59 2.70
CA VAL A 128 -63.69 21.83 1.89
C VAL A 128 -64.48 21.89 0.56
N THR A 129 -65.76 22.29 0.71
CA THR A 129 -66.47 23.43 0.06
C THR A 129 -67.09 23.40 -1.35
N GLN A 130 -68.24 24.10 -1.37
CA GLN A 130 -68.72 25.14 -2.29
C GLN A 130 -69.71 24.76 -3.42
N LEU A 131 -71.00 25.00 -3.10
CA LEU A 131 -71.84 26.10 -3.63
C LEU A 131 -72.27 26.13 -5.13
N ILE A 132 -73.49 26.64 -5.25
CA ILE A 132 -74.13 27.43 -6.31
C ILE A 132 -74.89 26.76 -7.49
N PHE A 133 -76.14 27.22 -7.59
CA PHE A 133 -76.82 27.88 -8.74
C PHE A 133 -78.14 27.26 -9.21
N MET A 134 -79.17 28.10 -9.05
CA MET A 134 -80.30 28.40 -9.93
C MET A 134 -80.92 27.31 -10.80
N CYS A 135 -82.26 27.28 -10.76
CA CYS A 135 -83.02 27.11 -11.99
C CYS A 135 -84.18 28.10 -12.10
N THR A 136 -84.17 28.80 -13.21
CA THR A 136 -85.16 29.72 -13.77
C THR A 136 -86.28 28.96 -14.50
N SER A 137 -87.44 29.64 -14.58
CA SER A 137 -88.58 29.47 -15.51
C SER A 137 -89.40 28.17 -15.43
N CYS A 138 -90.62 28.26 -14.88
CA CYS A 138 -91.90 28.45 -15.60
C CYS A 138 -92.53 27.05 -15.90
N GLN A 139 -93.72 26.67 -15.46
CA GLN A 139 -94.98 27.42 -15.42
C GLN A 139 -95.96 26.71 -14.45
N THR A 140 -96.48 27.49 -13.50
CA THR A 140 -97.71 27.36 -12.70
C THR A 140 -98.48 26.02 -12.63
N CYS A 141 -98.49 25.43 -11.44
CA CYS A 141 -99.73 25.00 -10.77
C CYS A 141 -99.70 25.55 -9.33
N LEU A 142 -100.67 26.41 -9.02
CA LEU A 142 -100.85 27.04 -7.71
C LEU A 142 -101.36 26.01 -6.70
N PHE A 143 -100.51 25.62 -5.76
CA PHE A 143 -100.94 25.29 -4.40
C PHE A 143 -100.00 25.98 -3.42
N ARG A 144 -100.50 27.05 -2.79
CA ARG A 144 -99.87 27.64 -1.61
C ARG A 144 -100.14 26.70 -0.43
N TRP A 145 -99.09 26.10 0.11
CA TRP A 145 -99.00 25.84 1.55
C TRP A 145 -97.58 26.10 2.02
N SER A 146 -97.50 26.90 3.08
CA SER A 146 -96.28 27.36 3.73
C SER A 146 -95.76 26.31 4.69
N SER A 147 -94.53 25.86 4.50
CA SER A 147 -93.68 25.38 5.59
C SER A 147 -92.23 25.41 5.11
N LYS A 148 -91.40 26.14 5.87
CA LYS A 148 -89.99 26.40 5.57
C LYS A 148 -89.25 25.06 5.37
N ILE A 149 -88.61 24.89 4.21
CA ILE A 149 -87.56 23.88 4.03
C ILE A 149 -86.45 24.30 4.99
N LYS A 150 -86.11 23.46 5.98
CA LYS A 150 -84.93 23.67 6.82
C LYS A 150 -83.72 23.10 6.07
N ASP A 151 -82.64 23.86 6.07
CA ASP A 151 -81.39 23.49 5.42
C ASP A 151 -80.81 22.19 6.02
N PRO A 152 -79.96 21.44 5.27
CA PRO A 152 -79.37 20.18 5.73
C PRO A 152 -78.62 20.35 7.06
N LEU A 153 -78.81 19.41 7.99
CA LEU A 153 -78.06 19.36 9.25
C LEU A 153 -76.75 18.59 9.03
N GLU A 154 -75.61 19.25 9.28
CA GLU A 154 -74.30 18.61 9.30
C GLU A 154 -74.13 17.79 10.60
N ILE A 155 -73.86 16.49 10.47
CA ILE A 155 -73.52 15.60 11.59
C ILE A 155 -72.03 15.27 11.50
N ILE A 156 -71.27 15.70 12.51
CA ILE A 156 -69.83 15.42 12.61
C ILE A 156 -69.64 14.24 13.56
N ILE A 157 -69.06 13.14 13.06
CA ILE A 157 -68.69 11.98 13.85
C ILE A 157 -67.18 12.03 14.10
N ASN A 158 -66.78 12.23 15.35
CA ASN A 158 -65.38 12.20 15.77
C ASN A 158 -65.02 10.79 16.25
N VAL A 159 -64.10 10.12 15.57
CA VAL A 159 -63.53 8.84 16.02
C VAL A 159 -62.39 9.14 16.99
N ILE A 160 -62.51 8.65 18.22
CA ILE A 160 -61.50 8.85 19.27
C ILE A 160 -60.48 7.71 19.20
N ASP A 161 -59.20 8.07 19.23
CA ASP A 161 -58.06 7.16 19.19
C ASP A 161 -58.03 6.20 20.40
N ARG A 162 -57.48 4.99 20.17
CA ARG A 162 -57.23 3.97 21.18
C ARG A 162 -55.83 3.41 20.94
N ASN A 163 -55.11 3.08 22.01
CA ASN A 163 -53.82 2.42 21.91
C ASN A 163 -54.00 0.97 21.40
N ASP A 164 -54.05 0.81 20.08
CA ASP A 164 -54.23 -0.46 19.40
C ASP A 164 -53.12 -0.78 18.38
N ASN A 165 -52.22 0.18 18.12
CA ASN A 165 -51.00 -0.03 17.36
C ASN A 165 -49.79 -0.04 18.30
N ARG A 166 -48.82 -0.92 18.02
CA ARG A 166 -47.57 -0.98 18.79
C ARG A 166 -46.46 -0.28 18.00
N PRO A 167 -45.40 0.20 18.67
CA PRO A 167 -44.25 0.79 17.99
C PRO A 167 -43.57 -0.23 17.06
N VAL A 168 -43.27 0.20 15.83
CA VAL A 168 -42.55 -0.60 14.83
C VAL A 168 -41.26 0.11 14.44
N PHE A 169 -40.12 -0.60 14.55
CA PHE A 169 -38.83 -0.09 14.09
C PHE A 169 -38.77 -0.01 12.57
N GLU A 170 -38.10 1.01 12.03
CA GLU A 170 -37.91 1.16 10.57
C GLU A 170 -37.09 0.01 9.96
N GLN A 171 -36.21 -0.60 10.75
CA GLN A 171 -35.39 -1.74 10.33
C GLN A 171 -35.51 -2.90 11.32
N THR A 172 -35.47 -4.12 10.79
CA THR A 172 -35.45 -5.37 11.58
C THR A 172 -34.15 -5.58 12.35
N SER A 173 -33.06 -4.96 11.89
CA SER A 173 -31.76 -4.93 12.54
C SER A 173 -30.97 -3.72 12.07
N TYR A 174 -30.18 -3.12 12.95
CA TYR A 174 -29.26 -2.03 12.64
C TYR A 174 -27.82 -2.51 12.79
N VAL A 175 -26.91 -2.02 11.95
CA VAL A 175 -25.48 -2.28 12.05
C VAL A 175 -24.75 -0.95 12.15
N GLY A 176 -23.89 -0.81 13.16
CA GLY A 176 -23.07 0.36 13.40
C GLY A 176 -21.62 0.00 13.67
N GLU A 177 -20.76 1.00 13.71
CA GLU A 177 -19.32 0.86 13.95
C GLU A 177 -18.88 1.87 15.01
N VAL A 178 -18.06 1.44 15.97
CA VAL A 178 -17.59 2.23 17.11
C VAL A 178 -16.09 2.05 17.28
N ALA A 179 -15.31 3.12 17.25
CA ALA A 179 -13.88 3.01 17.53
C ALA A 179 -13.63 2.80 19.04
N GLU A 180 -12.68 1.94 19.38
CA GLU A 180 -12.45 1.48 20.76
C GLU A 180 -11.96 2.57 21.73
N SER A 181 -11.34 3.63 21.21
CA SER A 181 -10.85 4.78 21.97
C SER A 181 -11.83 5.96 22.07
N LEU A 182 -13.11 5.76 21.70
CA LEU A 182 -14.09 6.86 21.76
C LEU A 182 -14.44 7.24 23.20
N PRO A 183 -14.49 8.56 23.51
CA PRO A 183 -14.86 9.01 24.83
C PRO A 183 -16.35 8.77 25.11
N LYS A 184 -16.67 8.62 26.40
CA LYS A 184 -18.04 8.57 26.92
C LYS A 184 -18.88 9.74 26.37
N GLY A 185 -20.12 9.44 25.99
CA GLY A 185 -21.09 10.38 25.42
C GLY A 185 -21.05 10.49 23.90
N THR A 186 -20.11 9.83 23.22
CA THR A 186 -20.06 9.84 21.76
C THR A 186 -21.22 9.04 21.17
N THR A 187 -21.99 9.65 20.27
CA THR A 187 -23.07 8.97 19.55
C THR A 187 -22.51 8.05 18.48
N VAL A 188 -22.98 6.79 18.47
CA VAL A 188 -22.52 5.72 17.57
C VAL A 188 -23.52 5.53 16.42
N ILE A 189 -24.79 5.34 16.75
CA ILE A 189 -25.87 5.09 15.79
C ILE A 189 -27.20 5.57 16.38
N GLN A 190 -28.19 5.84 15.53
CA GLN A 190 -29.54 6.21 15.96
C GLN A 190 -30.56 5.21 15.40
N VAL A 191 -31.38 4.64 16.28
CA VAL A 191 -32.51 3.79 15.90
C VAL A 191 -33.79 4.62 15.85
N LYS A 192 -34.77 4.15 15.07
CA LYS A 192 -36.05 4.84 14.91
C LYS A 192 -37.20 3.86 14.83
N ALA A 193 -38.23 4.12 15.64
CA ALA A 193 -39.51 3.44 15.60
C ALA A 193 -40.65 4.45 15.41
N THR A 194 -41.75 3.97 14.87
CA THR A 194 -42.97 4.76 14.62
C THR A 194 -44.19 4.03 15.17
N ASP A 195 -45.14 4.79 15.71
CA ASP A 195 -46.46 4.31 16.11
C ASP A 195 -47.52 4.87 15.15
N ALA A 196 -48.56 4.10 14.88
CA ALA A 196 -49.64 4.47 13.97
C ALA A 196 -50.86 5.10 14.67
N ASP A 197 -50.87 5.12 16.01
CA ASP A 197 -51.86 5.83 16.83
C ASP A 197 -51.76 7.36 16.66
N GLU A 198 -52.77 8.09 17.14
CA GLU A 198 -52.86 9.54 16.95
C GLU A 198 -51.59 10.27 17.45
N PRO A 199 -50.96 11.11 16.59
CA PRO A 199 -49.70 11.77 16.92
C PRO A 199 -49.86 12.76 18.07
N GLU A 200 -48.78 12.97 18.83
CA GLU A 200 -48.70 13.94 19.95
C GLU A 200 -49.57 13.60 21.18
N ASN A 201 -50.21 12.43 21.21
CA ASN A 201 -50.86 11.87 22.39
C ASN A 201 -49.99 10.76 23.03
N ASP A 202 -50.37 10.29 24.22
CA ASP A 202 -49.58 9.27 24.92
C ASP A 202 -49.54 7.92 24.17
N ASN A 203 -50.55 7.60 23.34
CA ASN A 203 -50.61 6.36 22.57
C ASN A 203 -49.50 6.28 21.49
N SER A 204 -49.00 7.42 20.99
CA SER A 204 -47.93 7.45 19.99
C SER A 204 -46.56 7.93 20.50
N ILE A 205 -46.45 8.41 21.75
CA ILE A 205 -45.17 8.85 22.34
C ILE A 205 -44.31 7.65 22.73
N ILE A 206 -43.28 7.40 21.92
CA ILE A 206 -42.32 6.30 22.09
C ILE A 206 -41.19 6.66 23.05
N LYS A 207 -40.82 5.71 23.91
CA LYS A 207 -39.56 5.69 24.66
C LYS A 207 -38.68 4.50 24.27
N TYR A 208 -37.38 4.76 24.14
CA TYR A 208 -36.38 3.75 23.80
C TYR A 208 -35.61 3.27 25.04
N THR A 209 -35.33 1.97 25.11
CA THR A 209 -34.52 1.33 26.17
C THR A 209 -33.63 0.22 25.61
N ILE A 210 -32.45 0.03 26.21
CA ILE A 210 -31.61 -1.15 25.96
C ILE A 210 -32.03 -2.24 26.94
N LEU A 211 -32.47 -3.39 26.43
CA LEU A 211 -32.87 -4.55 27.23
C LEU A 211 -31.69 -5.41 27.65
N SER A 212 -30.72 -5.60 26.75
CA SER A 212 -29.55 -6.42 26.99
C SER A 212 -28.41 -6.06 26.04
N GLN A 213 -27.19 -6.31 26.49
CA GLN A 213 -25.95 -6.23 25.73
C GLN A 213 -25.25 -7.60 25.80
N GLU A 214 -24.77 -8.08 24.65
CA GLU A 214 -23.88 -9.24 24.57
C GLU A 214 -22.64 -8.85 23.73
N PRO A 215 -21.41 -9.06 24.20
CA PRO A 215 -21.05 -9.63 25.51
C PRO A 215 -21.37 -8.70 26.68
N LYS A 216 -21.54 -9.27 27.88
CA LYS A 216 -21.71 -8.53 29.15
C LYS A 216 -20.40 -8.01 29.75
N LEU A 217 -19.28 -8.35 29.12
CA LEU A 217 -17.96 -7.90 29.51
C LEU A 217 -17.47 -6.83 28.51
N PRO A 218 -16.56 -5.93 28.91
CA PRO A 218 -15.97 -5.80 30.25
C PRO A 218 -16.99 -5.31 31.30
N ASN A 219 -18.03 -4.57 30.87
CA ASN A 219 -19.19 -4.19 31.66
C ASN A 219 -20.48 -4.43 30.86
N ASP A 220 -21.61 -4.64 31.53
CA ASP A 220 -22.91 -4.95 30.91
C ASP A 220 -23.67 -3.70 30.43
N HIS A 221 -23.05 -2.52 30.54
CA HIS A 221 -23.60 -1.20 30.23
C HIS A 221 -22.59 -0.32 29.47
N MET A 222 -21.91 -0.90 28.47
CA MET A 222 -20.97 -0.17 27.61
C MET A 222 -21.66 0.93 26.78
N PHE A 223 -22.96 0.77 26.54
CA PHE A 223 -23.76 1.69 25.74
C PHE A 223 -24.99 2.17 26.49
N ALA A 224 -25.38 3.42 26.24
CA ALA A 224 -26.64 4.01 26.68
C ALA A 224 -27.47 4.43 25.47
N ILE A 225 -28.79 4.44 25.60
CA ILE A 225 -29.70 4.95 24.59
C ILE A 225 -30.43 6.19 25.11
N ASN A 226 -30.48 7.24 24.30
CA ASN A 226 -31.32 8.38 24.57
C ASN A 226 -32.78 7.97 24.41
N THR A 227 -33.51 8.02 25.52
CA THR A 227 -34.89 7.52 25.61
C THR A 227 -35.88 8.26 24.70
N VAL A 228 -35.55 9.46 24.22
CA VAL A 228 -36.44 10.29 23.39
C VAL A 228 -36.17 10.09 21.91
N ASN A 229 -34.90 10.15 21.48
CA ASN A 229 -34.56 10.18 20.07
C ASN A 229 -33.92 8.87 19.54
N GLY A 230 -33.68 7.87 20.40
CA GLY A 230 -33.11 6.58 19.99
C GLY A 230 -31.63 6.62 19.65
N ALA A 231 -30.90 7.70 19.98
CA ALA A 231 -29.46 7.77 19.78
C ALA A 231 -28.72 6.90 20.80
N ILE A 232 -27.91 5.96 20.31
CA ILE A 232 -27.06 5.07 21.10
C ILE A 232 -25.69 5.73 21.24
N MET A 233 -25.20 5.81 22.47
CA MET A 233 -23.94 6.48 22.83
C MET A 233 -23.05 5.55 23.65
N VAL A 234 -21.74 5.77 23.59
CA VAL A 234 -20.78 5.12 24.49
C VAL A 234 -21.02 5.61 25.92
N GLU A 235 -21.26 4.69 26.86
CA GLU A 235 -21.55 5.02 28.26
C GLU A 235 -20.37 4.74 29.19
N ASP A 236 -19.53 3.77 28.85
CA ASP A 236 -18.39 3.37 29.66
C ASP A 236 -17.11 3.18 28.83
N ALA A 237 -15.96 3.20 29.51
CA ALA A 237 -14.65 2.97 28.90
C ALA A 237 -14.32 1.47 28.84
N GLY A 238 -13.38 1.10 27.96
CA GLY A 238 -12.91 -0.29 27.82
C GLY A 238 -13.49 -1.03 26.62
N LEU A 239 -13.98 -0.31 25.60
CA LEU A 239 -14.09 -0.91 24.28
C LEU A 239 -12.65 -1.29 23.84
N ASP A 240 -12.51 -2.51 23.35
CA ASP A 240 -11.25 -3.14 22.97
C ASP A 240 -11.61 -4.19 21.93
N ARG A 241 -11.14 -4.00 20.70
CA ARG A 241 -11.43 -4.86 19.56
C ARG A 241 -10.76 -6.23 19.72
N GLU A 242 -9.55 -6.29 20.25
CA GLU A 242 -8.77 -7.51 20.48
C GLU A 242 -9.49 -8.45 21.44
N THR A 243 -10.22 -7.89 22.42
CA THR A 243 -10.99 -8.68 23.39
C THR A 243 -12.43 -8.90 22.95
N TYR A 244 -13.15 -7.86 22.52
CA TYR A 244 -14.57 -7.90 22.16
C TYR A 244 -14.85 -7.11 20.86
N PRO A 245 -14.68 -7.75 19.68
CA PRO A 245 -14.77 -7.05 18.40
C PRO A 245 -16.21 -6.67 17.98
N GLU A 246 -17.22 -7.20 18.67
CA GLU A 246 -18.63 -6.97 18.33
C GLU A 246 -19.51 -6.98 19.59
N TYR A 247 -20.47 -6.04 19.63
CA TYR A 247 -21.54 -5.98 20.63
C TYR A 247 -22.91 -6.07 19.96
N THR A 248 -23.77 -6.95 20.47
CA THR A 248 -25.18 -7.03 20.07
C THR A 248 -26.07 -6.47 21.18
N LEU A 249 -26.84 -5.44 20.84
CA LEU A 249 -27.82 -4.81 21.73
C LEU A 249 -29.23 -5.21 21.34
N GLN A 250 -30.05 -5.58 22.33
CA GLN A 250 -31.49 -5.73 22.15
C GLN A 250 -32.18 -4.44 22.57
N ILE A 251 -32.82 -3.76 21.61
CA ILE A 251 -33.48 -2.47 21.85
C ILE A 251 -34.99 -2.67 21.90
N GLN A 252 -35.64 -1.95 22.79
CA GLN A 252 -37.09 -1.86 22.89
C GLN A 252 -37.56 -0.42 22.63
N ALA A 253 -38.67 -0.32 21.91
CA ALA A 253 -39.47 0.90 21.80
C ALA A 253 -40.83 0.62 22.44
N ALA A 254 -41.29 1.49 23.31
CA ALA A 254 -42.56 1.35 24.03
C ALA A 254 -43.38 2.65 23.97
N ASP A 255 -44.66 2.55 23.62
CA ASP A 255 -45.60 3.67 23.62
C ASP A 255 -46.07 4.00 25.05
N MET A 256 -47.03 4.93 25.21
CA MET A 256 -47.50 5.42 26.51
C MET A 256 -46.37 5.91 27.40
N LYS A 257 -45.42 6.65 26.80
CA LYS A 257 -44.20 7.15 27.47
C LYS A 257 -43.37 6.02 28.10
N GLY A 258 -43.42 4.81 27.54
CA GLY A 258 -42.62 3.65 27.96
C GLY A 258 -43.40 2.55 28.69
N GLU A 259 -44.69 2.74 28.96
CA GLU A 259 -45.50 1.85 29.80
C GLU A 259 -46.55 1.03 29.02
N GLY A 260 -46.64 1.20 27.69
CA GLY A 260 -47.68 0.58 26.87
C GLY A 260 -47.19 -0.58 25.98
N LEU A 261 -47.65 -0.65 24.73
CA LEU A 261 -47.26 -1.72 23.82
C LEU A 261 -45.80 -1.54 23.38
N THR A 262 -45.16 -2.66 23.02
CA THR A 262 -43.72 -2.68 22.78
C THR A 262 -43.34 -3.35 21.48
N GLY A 263 -42.36 -2.77 20.80
CA GLY A 263 -41.62 -3.32 19.67
C GLY A 263 -40.16 -3.56 20.05
N LYS A 264 -39.49 -4.49 19.38
CA LYS A 264 -38.08 -4.84 19.65
C LYS A 264 -37.28 -4.93 18.36
N THR A 265 -36.01 -4.55 18.41
CA THR A 265 -35.05 -4.71 17.31
C THR A 265 -33.67 -5.08 17.84
N LYS A 266 -32.77 -5.51 16.95
CA LYS A 266 -31.36 -5.81 17.27
C LYS A 266 -30.46 -4.74 16.67
N VAL A 267 -29.43 -4.34 17.42
CA VAL A 267 -28.35 -3.47 16.93
C VAL A 267 -27.04 -4.21 17.09
N VAL A 268 -26.28 -4.35 16.02
CA VAL A 268 -24.94 -4.96 16.03
C VAL A 268 -23.92 -3.85 15.85
N LEU A 269 -23.06 -3.65 16.84
CA LEU A 269 -22.00 -2.66 16.85
C LEU A 269 -20.66 -3.38 16.67
N LYS A 270 -19.98 -3.11 15.55
CA LYS A 270 -18.61 -3.59 15.32
C LYS A 270 -17.62 -2.61 15.92
N VAL A 271 -16.63 -3.12 16.63
CA VAL A 271 -15.55 -2.29 17.17
C VAL A 271 -14.51 -2.08 16.07
N ALA A 272 -14.21 -0.82 15.77
CA ALA A 272 -13.19 -0.43 14.81
C ALA A 272 -11.81 -0.38 15.46
N ASP A 273 -10.83 -0.95 14.78
CA ASP A 273 -9.43 -1.06 15.17
C ASP A 273 -8.73 0.29 15.31
N ARG A 274 -7.85 0.40 16.30
CA ARG A 274 -6.85 1.45 16.47
C ARG A 274 -5.51 0.80 16.74
N ASN A 275 -4.44 1.51 16.38
CA ASN A 275 -3.09 1.07 16.69
C ASN A 275 -2.76 1.25 18.17
N ASP A 276 -3.25 0.38 19.04
CA ASP A 276 -3.01 0.41 20.48
C ASP A 276 -2.19 -0.79 20.99
N ASN A 277 -1.87 -1.77 20.15
CA ASN A 277 -0.91 -2.82 20.43
C ASN A 277 0.39 -2.63 19.65
N ALA A 278 1.53 -2.55 20.35
CA ALA A 278 2.81 -2.52 19.68
C ALA A 278 3.24 -3.91 19.17
N PRO A 279 3.94 -4.00 18.03
CA PRO A 279 4.52 -5.24 17.54
C PRO A 279 5.62 -5.69 18.51
N VAL A 280 5.58 -6.98 18.87
CA VAL A 280 6.49 -7.57 19.85
C VAL A 280 7.34 -8.65 19.18
N PHE A 281 8.66 -8.59 19.36
CA PHE A 281 9.55 -9.66 18.89
C PHE A 281 9.24 -10.99 19.61
N ILE A 282 9.17 -12.07 18.84
CA ILE A 282 8.97 -13.42 19.37
C ILE A 282 10.17 -13.87 20.22
N GLN A 283 11.38 -13.42 19.85
CA GLN A 283 12.62 -13.69 20.56
C GLN A 283 13.30 -12.38 20.96
N SER A 284 13.90 -12.34 22.16
CA SER A 284 14.71 -11.20 22.61
C SER A 284 16.08 -11.14 21.93
N THR A 285 16.58 -12.29 21.46
CA THR A 285 17.89 -12.43 20.84
C THR A 285 17.81 -13.34 19.62
N TYR A 286 18.45 -12.92 18.54
CA TYR A 286 18.58 -13.67 17.29
C TYR A 286 20.06 -13.88 16.98
N TRP A 287 20.38 -15.02 16.38
CA TRP A 287 21.74 -15.36 15.97
C TRP A 287 21.77 -15.61 14.48
N GLY A 288 22.79 -15.08 13.82
CA GLY A 288 23.08 -15.33 12.43
C GLY A 288 24.56 -15.50 12.20
N SER A 289 24.91 -16.16 11.10
CA SER A 289 26.30 -16.27 10.67
C SER A 289 26.39 -15.98 9.19
N VAL A 290 27.45 -15.30 8.78
CA VAL A 290 27.70 -15.00 7.38
C VAL A 290 29.17 -15.12 7.08
N ASP A 291 29.48 -15.62 5.90
CA ASP A 291 30.85 -15.63 5.39
C ASP A 291 31.32 -14.19 5.20
N GLU A 292 32.58 -13.91 5.50
CA GLU A 292 33.13 -12.58 5.26
C GLU A 292 33.14 -12.24 3.76
N ASN A 293 33.35 -10.96 3.43
CA ASN A 293 33.29 -10.45 2.07
C ASN A 293 31.92 -10.62 1.33
N ALA A 294 30.95 -11.35 1.91
CA ALA A 294 29.65 -11.60 1.29
C ALA A 294 28.74 -10.35 1.34
N VAL A 295 28.26 -9.91 0.18
CA VAL A 295 27.40 -8.71 0.05
C VAL A 295 26.00 -9.08 -0.42
N GLY A 296 24.97 -8.47 0.18
CA GLY A 296 23.57 -8.66 -0.17
C GLY A 296 22.97 -9.98 0.32
N VAL A 297 23.69 -10.72 1.17
CA VAL A 297 23.29 -12.04 1.65
C VAL A 297 22.40 -11.91 2.88
N GLN A 298 21.34 -12.71 2.95
CA GLN A 298 20.47 -12.79 4.11
C GLN A 298 21.17 -13.50 5.27
N ILE A 299 21.23 -12.82 6.42
CA ILE A 299 21.87 -13.32 7.64
C ILE A 299 20.84 -14.02 8.54
N VAL A 300 19.77 -13.32 8.88
CA VAL A 300 18.76 -13.79 9.84
C VAL A 300 17.41 -13.16 9.56
N LYS A 301 16.35 -13.88 9.93
CA LYS A 301 14.98 -13.38 9.94
C LYS A 301 14.53 -13.15 11.37
N LEU A 302 14.03 -11.95 11.63
CA LEU A 302 13.37 -11.57 12.86
C LEU A 302 11.87 -11.78 12.69
N SER A 303 11.17 -12.21 13.73
CA SER A 303 9.72 -12.38 13.69
C SER A 303 9.07 -11.60 14.81
N VAL A 304 7.96 -10.93 14.49
CA VAL A 304 7.16 -10.18 15.46
C VAL A 304 5.71 -10.67 15.42
N THR A 305 4.98 -10.33 16.47
CA THR A 305 3.53 -10.50 16.55
C THR A 305 2.90 -9.21 16.98
N ASP A 306 1.85 -8.82 16.27
CA ASP A 306 1.00 -7.68 16.57
C ASP A 306 -0.46 -8.18 16.69
N LYS A 307 -1.20 -7.61 17.64
CA LYS A 307 -2.58 -8.00 17.95
C LYS A 307 -3.61 -7.19 17.19
N ASP A 308 -3.23 -6.03 16.63
CA ASP A 308 -4.13 -5.19 15.85
C ASP A 308 -4.62 -5.92 14.59
N GLU A 309 -5.57 -5.32 13.87
CA GLU A 309 -6.18 -5.93 12.69
C GLU A 309 -5.17 -6.30 11.60
N GLN A 310 -5.14 -7.59 11.23
CA GLN A 310 -4.21 -8.12 10.23
C GLN A 310 -4.32 -7.39 8.88
N ASP A 311 -3.18 -7.28 8.19
CA ASP A 311 -3.04 -6.61 6.89
C ASP A 311 -3.42 -5.11 6.89
N THR A 312 -3.52 -4.47 8.06
CA THR A 312 -3.67 -3.01 8.19
C THR A 312 -2.33 -2.32 8.46
N PRO A 313 -2.24 -0.99 8.25
CA PRO A 313 -1.05 -0.23 8.66
C PRO A 313 -0.77 -0.24 10.16
N ALA A 314 -1.79 -0.47 10.99
CA ALA A 314 -1.64 -0.66 12.44
C ALA A 314 -0.91 -1.97 12.74
N TRP A 315 -1.14 -3.03 11.96
CA TRP A 315 -0.47 -4.31 12.13
C TRP A 315 0.88 -4.43 11.41
N ASN A 316 1.08 -3.74 10.29
CA ASN A 316 2.28 -3.86 9.46
C ASN A 316 3.56 -3.41 10.19
N ALA A 317 4.50 -4.33 10.38
CA ALA A 317 5.76 -4.06 11.07
C ALA A 317 6.81 -3.36 10.20
N LYS A 318 7.50 -2.43 10.84
CA LYS A 318 8.58 -1.62 10.28
C LYS A 318 9.81 -1.72 11.18
N PHE A 319 10.88 -2.26 10.62
CA PHE A 319 12.09 -2.57 11.37
C PHE A 319 13.17 -1.51 11.16
N LYS A 320 13.96 -1.27 12.20
CA LYS A 320 15.10 -0.35 12.13
C LYS A 320 16.24 -0.80 13.04
N ILE A 321 17.45 -0.77 12.52
CA ILE A 321 18.67 -0.92 13.32
C ILE A 321 18.93 0.40 14.03
N ILE A 322 18.95 0.40 15.36
CA ILE A 322 19.10 1.59 16.20
C ILE A 322 20.50 1.75 16.77
N SER A 323 21.25 0.65 16.91
CA SER A 323 22.65 0.66 17.34
C SER A 323 23.39 -0.61 16.92
N GLY A 324 24.71 -0.60 17.05
CA GLY A 324 25.58 -1.73 16.70
C GLY A 324 26.11 -1.73 15.26
N ASP A 325 25.68 -0.80 14.42
CA ASP A 325 26.13 -0.67 13.03
C ASP A 325 26.53 0.77 12.65
N PRO A 326 27.68 1.29 13.16
CA PRO A 326 28.14 2.64 12.84
C PRO A 326 28.61 2.80 11.39
N GLU A 327 29.13 1.73 10.78
CA GLU A 327 29.71 1.72 9.43
C GLU A 327 28.67 1.41 8.34
N LYS A 328 27.41 1.14 8.71
CA LYS A 328 26.32 0.74 7.81
C LYS A 328 26.68 -0.51 7.00
N LEU A 329 27.22 -1.51 7.70
CA LEU A 329 27.58 -2.81 7.15
C LEU A 329 26.34 -3.69 6.94
N PHE A 330 25.24 -3.39 7.62
CA PHE A 330 24.01 -4.16 7.58
C PHE A 330 22.85 -3.33 7.01
N SER A 331 21.91 -4.04 6.40
CA SER A 331 20.61 -3.48 6.00
C SER A 331 19.50 -4.35 6.56
N ILE A 332 18.35 -3.74 6.81
CA ILE A 332 17.15 -4.44 7.27
C ILE A 332 15.98 -4.07 6.36
N GLU A 333 15.27 -5.08 5.89
CA GLU A 333 14.06 -4.92 5.08
C GLU A 333 12.89 -5.64 5.74
N THR A 334 11.67 -5.13 5.55
CA THR A 334 10.46 -5.84 5.99
C THR A 334 10.12 -6.92 4.95
N GLY A 335 9.96 -8.15 5.40
CA GLY A 335 9.57 -9.30 4.60
C GLY A 335 8.15 -9.19 4.02
N SER A 336 7.81 -10.11 3.11
CA SER A 336 6.55 -10.06 2.36
C SER A 336 5.29 -10.19 3.22
N ASN A 337 5.36 -10.89 4.35
CA ASN A 337 4.25 -11.06 5.29
C ASN A 337 4.11 -9.92 6.30
N LYS A 338 4.90 -8.85 6.17
CA LYS A 338 4.84 -7.65 7.04
C LYS A 338 5.05 -7.90 8.53
N GLN A 339 5.43 -9.11 8.93
CA GLN A 339 5.74 -9.51 10.32
C GLN A 339 7.15 -10.08 10.45
N GLU A 340 7.93 -10.07 9.36
CA GLU A 340 9.32 -10.49 9.34
C GLU A 340 10.26 -9.32 9.05
N GLY A 341 11.35 -9.24 9.79
CA GLY A 341 12.48 -8.36 9.48
C GLY A 341 13.63 -9.18 8.93
N ILE A 342 14.13 -8.87 7.74
CA ILE A 342 15.20 -9.61 7.08
C ILE A 342 16.46 -8.77 7.15
N ILE A 343 17.47 -9.24 7.90
CA ILE A 343 18.77 -8.58 7.97
C ILE A 343 19.68 -9.15 6.88
N LYS A 344 20.31 -8.27 6.10
CA LYS A 344 21.26 -8.59 5.05
C LYS A 344 22.57 -7.84 5.23
N THR A 345 23.65 -8.37 4.66
CA THR A 345 24.89 -7.60 4.49
C THR A 345 24.70 -6.51 3.45
N ALA A 346 25.01 -5.26 3.79
CA ALA A 346 25.05 -4.14 2.86
C ALA A 346 26.44 -3.95 2.25
N GLN A 347 27.48 -4.31 3.01
CA GLN A 347 28.89 -4.29 2.62
C GLN A 347 29.56 -5.61 3.05
N GLY A 348 30.74 -5.90 2.50
CA GLY A 348 31.53 -7.05 2.93
C GLY A 348 31.95 -6.86 4.39
N LEU A 349 31.81 -7.93 5.17
CA LEU A 349 32.38 -7.98 6.52
C LEU A 349 33.83 -8.48 6.41
N ASP A 350 34.58 -8.25 7.48
CA ASP A 350 36.01 -8.56 7.59
C ASP A 350 36.19 -9.28 8.94
N PHE A 351 36.54 -10.56 8.88
CA PHE A 351 36.64 -11.44 10.04
C PHE A 351 37.78 -11.03 10.96
N GLU A 352 38.93 -10.65 10.38
CA GLU A 352 40.16 -10.21 11.03
C GLU A 352 39.94 -8.93 11.84
N LYS A 353 39.15 -8.00 11.31
CA LYS A 353 38.76 -6.77 11.99
C LYS A 353 37.72 -7.02 13.07
N SER A 354 36.67 -7.79 12.77
CA SER A 354 35.61 -8.07 13.73
C SER A 354 34.89 -9.39 13.50
N ARG A 355 35.14 -10.35 14.40
CA ARG A 355 34.50 -11.68 14.37
C ARG A 355 33.03 -11.67 14.74
N THR A 356 32.54 -10.62 15.40
CA THR A 356 31.16 -10.58 15.92
C THR A 356 30.60 -9.17 15.97
N HIS A 357 29.42 -9.00 15.40
CA HIS A 357 28.64 -7.76 15.47
C HIS A 357 27.39 -7.98 16.33
N THR A 358 27.10 -7.04 17.22
CA THR A 358 25.88 -7.05 18.03
C THR A 358 25.02 -5.85 17.67
N LEU A 359 23.89 -6.10 17.03
CA LEU A 359 22.94 -5.09 16.57
C LEU A 359 21.77 -4.99 17.54
N SER A 360 21.29 -3.77 17.77
CA SER A 360 20.00 -3.55 18.44
C SER A 360 18.98 -3.10 17.41
N VAL A 361 17.86 -3.80 17.35
CA VAL A 361 16.79 -3.59 16.36
C VAL A 361 15.51 -3.23 17.10
N ILE A 362 14.85 -2.18 16.63
CA ILE A 362 13.51 -1.79 17.07
C ILE A 362 12.49 -2.15 16.00
N VAL A 363 11.24 -2.38 16.42
CA VAL A 363 10.09 -2.53 15.55
C VAL A 363 9.00 -1.52 15.94
N GLU A 364 8.38 -0.94 14.92
CA GLU A 364 7.26 0.00 14.97
C GLU A 364 6.23 -0.39 13.90
N ASN A 365 5.07 0.26 13.85
CA ASN A 365 4.09 0.06 12.78
C ASN A 365 4.23 1.10 11.67
N ASP A 366 3.48 0.94 10.59
CA ASP A 366 3.45 1.92 9.49
C ASP A 366 2.76 3.24 9.88
N VAL A 367 1.94 3.24 10.94
CA VAL A 367 1.26 4.41 11.49
C VAL A 367 1.61 4.65 12.96
N PRO A 368 1.50 5.89 13.47
CA PRO A 368 1.72 6.18 14.89
C PRO A 368 0.74 5.45 15.80
N PHE A 369 1.18 5.15 17.01
CA PHE A 369 0.34 4.57 18.05
C PHE A 369 -0.77 5.53 18.49
N ALA A 370 -1.96 4.99 18.70
CA ALA A 370 -3.11 5.71 19.24
C ALA A 370 -2.96 6.01 20.75
N VAL A 371 -2.14 5.22 21.44
CA VAL A 371 -1.82 5.37 22.87
C VAL A 371 -0.32 5.28 23.10
N GLU A 372 0.16 5.74 24.27
CA GLU A 372 1.57 5.60 24.62
C GLU A 372 1.91 4.14 24.95
N VAL A 373 2.56 3.46 24.02
CA VAL A 373 3.05 2.08 24.17
C VAL A 373 4.56 2.02 24.15
N THR A 374 5.13 1.04 24.86
CA THR A 374 6.55 0.76 24.82
C THR A 374 6.89 -0.10 23.62
N THR A 375 7.70 0.42 22.69
CA THR A 375 8.22 -0.31 21.53
C THR A 375 9.14 -1.46 21.96
N SER A 376 9.05 -2.58 21.25
CA SER A 376 9.90 -3.74 21.50
C SER A 376 11.28 -3.59 20.83
N THR A 377 12.33 -4.07 21.50
CA THR A 377 13.68 -4.16 20.92
C THR A 377 14.22 -5.58 21.01
N ALA A 378 15.01 -5.98 20.02
CA ALA A 378 15.69 -7.26 19.97
C ALA A 378 17.19 -7.08 19.69
N THR A 379 17.98 -7.99 20.25
CA THR A 379 19.43 -8.04 20.01
C THR A 379 19.73 -9.06 18.92
N VAL A 380 20.54 -8.71 17.92
CA VAL A 380 20.97 -9.63 16.88
C VAL A 380 22.48 -9.79 16.96
N VAL A 381 22.94 -11.02 17.15
CA VAL A 381 24.36 -11.37 17.19
C VAL A 381 24.73 -12.02 15.87
N VAL A 382 25.59 -11.35 15.10
CA VAL A 382 26.10 -11.83 13.82
C VAL A 382 27.52 -12.31 14.02
N THR A 383 27.76 -13.59 13.78
CA THR A 383 29.11 -14.18 13.74
C THR A 383 29.63 -14.18 12.32
N VAL A 384 30.81 -13.59 12.12
CA VAL A 384 31.49 -13.63 10.82
C VAL A 384 32.23 -14.96 10.74
N LYS A 385 32.14 -15.63 9.58
CA LYS A 385 32.92 -16.81 9.28
C LYS A 385 34.08 -16.42 8.39
N ASP A 386 35.25 -16.81 8.86
CA ASP A 386 36.54 -16.73 8.22
C ASP A 386 36.53 -17.48 6.86
N VAL A 387 37.03 -16.83 5.82
CA VAL A 387 37.20 -17.35 4.46
C VAL A 387 38.60 -16.97 3.96
N ASN A 388 39.43 -17.99 3.73
CA ASN A 388 40.80 -17.85 3.23
C ASN A 388 40.97 -16.77 2.15
N GLU A 389 41.81 -15.78 2.43
CA GLU A 389 42.14 -14.64 1.60
C GLU A 389 43.57 -14.75 1.04
N PRO A 390 43.83 -14.24 -0.18
CA PRO A 390 45.17 -14.34 -0.76
C PRO A 390 46.20 -13.50 0.00
N PRO A 391 47.44 -14.00 0.22
CA PRO A 391 48.49 -13.21 0.85
C PRO A 391 48.79 -11.91 0.11
N VAL A 392 48.85 -10.80 0.83
CA VAL A 392 48.98 -9.45 0.28
C VAL A 392 50.43 -8.99 0.37
N PHE A 393 51.02 -8.62 -0.78
CA PHE A 393 52.36 -8.02 -0.83
C PHE A 393 52.39 -6.65 -0.13
N LYS A 394 53.40 -6.41 0.71
CA LYS A 394 53.64 -5.09 1.34
C LYS A 394 53.86 -3.98 0.30
N GLU A 395 54.56 -4.33 -0.78
CA GLU A 395 54.79 -3.49 -1.96
C GLU A 395 54.18 -4.19 -3.18
N LYS A 396 53.00 -3.74 -3.62
CA LYS A 396 52.32 -4.32 -4.80
C LYS A 396 53.09 -4.07 -6.10
N GLU A 397 53.76 -2.92 -6.19
CA GLU A 397 54.66 -2.56 -7.27
C GLU A 397 56.07 -2.39 -6.70
N MET A 398 56.96 -3.33 -7.03
CA MET A 398 58.35 -3.35 -6.61
C MET A 398 59.18 -2.77 -7.74
N LEU A 399 59.65 -1.54 -7.54
CA LEU A 399 60.52 -0.86 -8.50
C LEU A 399 61.97 -1.01 -8.08
N VAL A 400 62.82 -1.49 -8.98
CA VAL A 400 64.25 -1.64 -8.75
C VAL A 400 65.03 -1.17 -9.97
N ASN A 401 66.25 -0.72 -9.76
CA ASN A 401 67.13 -0.24 -10.82
C ASN A 401 68.51 -0.90 -10.68
N PHE A 402 68.96 -1.56 -11.74
CA PHE A 402 70.21 -2.31 -11.74
C PHE A 402 70.84 -2.29 -13.14
N PRO A 403 72.18 -2.40 -13.24
CA PRO A 403 72.82 -2.62 -14.53
C PRO A 403 72.47 -4.01 -15.08
N GLU A 404 72.42 -4.15 -16.40
CA GLU A 404 72.08 -5.43 -17.05
C GLU A 404 73.12 -6.54 -16.83
N ASN A 405 74.38 -6.17 -16.57
CA ASN A 405 75.50 -7.09 -16.39
C ASN A 405 75.59 -7.74 -15.00
N LEU A 406 74.49 -7.76 -14.24
CA LEU A 406 74.44 -8.43 -12.94
C LEU A 406 74.83 -9.91 -13.08
N ALA A 407 75.72 -10.36 -12.19
CA ALA A 407 76.16 -11.75 -12.15
C ALA A 407 75.00 -12.68 -11.76
N LEU A 408 75.10 -13.96 -12.16
CA LEU A 408 74.19 -15.00 -11.70
C LEU A 408 74.13 -15.05 -10.18
N ASP A 409 72.94 -15.37 -9.65
CA ASP A 409 72.61 -15.41 -8.23
C ASP A 409 72.69 -14.06 -7.48
N SER A 410 72.93 -12.95 -8.18
CA SER A 410 72.80 -11.62 -7.58
C SER A 410 71.37 -11.38 -7.09
N VAL A 411 71.25 -10.80 -5.89
CA VAL A 411 69.95 -10.49 -5.28
C VAL A 411 69.39 -9.21 -5.87
N ILE A 412 68.16 -9.29 -6.40
CA ILE A 412 67.45 -8.16 -7.00
C ILE A 412 66.55 -7.49 -5.95
N LYS A 413 65.71 -8.28 -5.29
CA LYS A 413 64.74 -7.79 -4.30
C LYS A 413 64.34 -8.94 -3.37
N LYS A 414 64.05 -8.61 -2.11
CA LYS A 414 63.32 -9.51 -1.21
C LYS A 414 61.86 -9.11 -1.22
N CYS A 415 61.00 -10.00 -1.67
CA CYS A 415 59.55 -9.83 -1.63
C CYS A 415 59.04 -10.14 -0.22
N GLU A 416 58.09 -9.35 0.26
CA GLU A 416 57.40 -9.58 1.53
C GLU A 416 55.90 -9.51 1.29
N ALA A 417 55.19 -10.54 1.73
CA ALA A 417 53.75 -10.63 1.71
C ALA A 417 53.27 -11.15 3.07
N GLU A 418 52.09 -10.70 3.47
CA GLU A 418 51.44 -11.08 4.72
C GLU A 418 50.09 -11.67 4.38
N ASP A 419 49.79 -12.80 5.01
CA ASP A 419 48.50 -13.47 4.91
C ASP A 419 47.50 -12.77 5.85
N PRO A 420 46.35 -12.28 5.33
CA PRO A 420 45.33 -11.67 6.18
C PRO A 420 44.76 -12.63 7.21
N ASP A 421 44.69 -13.94 6.94
CA ASP A 421 43.99 -14.94 7.76
C ASP A 421 44.77 -15.28 9.04
N PHE A 422 44.86 -14.33 9.99
CA PHE A 422 45.63 -14.47 11.24
C PHE A 422 45.15 -15.60 12.16
N ALA A 423 43.93 -16.10 11.95
CA ALA A 423 43.43 -17.24 12.71
C ALA A 423 44.08 -18.57 12.29
N HIS A 424 44.69 -18.61 11.11
CA HIS A 424 45.45 -19.74 10.59
C HIS A 424 46.95 -19.41 10.69
N GLU A 425 47.78 -20.35 11.17
CA GLU A 425 49.24 -20.18 11.19
C GLU A 425 49.83 -20.37 9.78
N ASN A 426 49.31 -19.63 8.80
CA ASN A 426 49.63 -19.80 7.40
C ASN A 426 51.05 -19.31 7.09
N THR A 427 51.82 -20.12 6.38
CA THR A 427 53.16 -19.77 5.91
C THR A 427 53.07 -19.33 4.45
N VAL A 428 53.40 -18.07 4.19
CA VAL A 428 53.37 -17.52 2.82
C VAL A 428 54.55 -18.06 2.01
N LYS A 429 54.25 -18.59 0.82
CA LYS A 429 55.22 -19.05 -0.17
C LYS A 429 55.21 -18.19 -1.42
N PHE A 430 56.30 -18.24 -2.19
CA PHE A 430 56.52 -17.39 -3.37
C PHE A 430 56.82 -18.20 -4.62
N LYS A 431 56.38 -17.70 -5.79
CA LYS A 431 56.65 -18.31 -7.10
C LYS A 431 56.66 -17.27 -8.21
N ILE A 432 57.43 -17.51 -9.27
CA ILE A 432 57.32 -16.71 -10.50
C ILE A 432 56.00 -17.02 -11.20
N GLY A 433 55.15 -16.00 -11.36
CA GLY A 433 53.94 -16.06 -12.17
C GLY A 433 54.21 -15.79 -13.64
N SER A 434 55.00 -14.75 -13.93
CA SER A 434 55.40 -14.38 -15.29
C SER A 434 56.82 -13.83 -15.31
N ASP A 435 57.65 -14.40 -16.17
CA ASP A 435 59.04 -14.00 -16.43
C ASP A 435 59.34 -14.26 -17.92
N PRO A 436 58.98 -13.33 -18.81
CA PRO A 436 58.98 -13.55 -20.27
C PRO A 436 60.32 -14.04 -20.84
N ALA A 437 61.44 -13.55 -20.32
CA ALA A 437 62.79 -13.92 -20.74
C ALA A 437 63.39 -15.07 -19.91
N GLY A 438 62.76 -15.45 -18.80
CA GLY A 438 63.26 -16.51 -17.92
C GLY A 438 64.52 -16.12 -17.15
N TRP A 439 64.68 -14.83 -16.83
CA TRP A 439 65.88 -14.26 -16.21
C TRP A 439 65.90 -14.38 -14.70
N LEU A 440 64.77 -14.66 -14.08
CA LEU A 440 64.60 -14.55 -12.64
C LEU A 440 64.42 -15.92 -11.99
N ASN A 441 64.80 -16.00 -10.73
CA ASN A 441 64.40 -17.05 -9.82
C ASN A 441 63.85 -16.40 -8.55
N VAL A 442 62.91 -17.06 -7.87
CA VAL A 442 62.46 -16.66 -6.54
C VAL A 442 62.56 -17.84 -5.60
N ASP A 443 63.16 -17.61 -4.44
CA ASP A 443 63.18 -18.61 -3.38
C ASP A 443 61.79 -18.72 -2.74
N GLU A 444 61.27 -19.95 -2.71
CA GLU A 444 59.89 -20.25 -2.34
C GLU A 444 59.54 -19.86 -0.90
N ASN A 445 60.48 -19.95 0.04
CA ASN A 445 60.21 -19.75 1.46
C ASN A 445 60.64 -18.36 1.97
N THR A 446 61.62 -17.74 1.31
CA THR A 446 62.19 -16.46 1.75
C THR A 446 61.75 -15.27 0.91
N GLY A 447 61.17 -15.51 -0.27
CA GLY A 447 60.77 -14.47 -1.22
C GLY A 447 61.95 -13.73 -1.85
N LEU A 448 63.16 -14.29 -1.79
CA LEU A 448 64.36 -13.67 -2.35
C LEU A 448 64.41 -13.87 -3.87
N VAL A 449 64.34 -12.77 -4.64
CA VAL A 449 64.43 -12.78 -6.10
C VAL A 449 65.88 -12.62 -6.53
N THR A 450 66.38 -13.55 -7.34
CA THR A 450 67.76 -13.59 -7.82
C THR A 450 67.87 -13.71 -9.34
N VAL A 451 69.03 -13.35 -9.88
CA VAL A 451 69.36 -13.48 -11.30
C VAL A 451 69.63 -14.94 -11.65
N LYS A 452 68.78 -15.53 -12.50
CA LYS A 452 68.91 -16.91 -13.01
C LYS A 452 69.66 -16.98 -14.34
N ARG A 453 69.53 -15.95 -15.17
CA ARG A 453 70.21 -15.82 -16.47
C ARG A 453 70.66 -14.38 -16.63
N LEU A 454 71.72 -14.18 -17.43
CA LEU A 454 72.19 -12.84 -17.76
C LEU A 454 71.06 -12.03 -18.39
N MET A 455 70.88 -10.82 -17.85
CA MET A 455 69.91 -9.85 -18.33
C MET A 455 70.56 -9.03 -19.43
N ASP A 456 69.72 -8.50 -20.32
CA ASP A 456 70.14 -7.81 -21.54
C ASP A 456 69.09 -6.72 -21.81
N ARG A 457 69.49 -5.46 -21.71
CA ARG A 457 68.63 -4.29 -21.87
C ARG A 457 68.11 -4.20 -23.31
N GLU A 458 68.89 -4.62 -24.29
CA GLU A 458 68.57 -4.58 -25.73
C GLU A 458 67.67 -5.75 -26.16
N SER A 459 67.31 -6.62 -25.22
CA SER A 459 66.35 -7.71 -25.41
C SER A 459 64.96 -7.20 -25.77
N ALA A 460 64.28 -7.91 -26.67
CA ALA A 460 62.90 -7.60 -27.09
C ALA A 460 61.85 -7.68 -25.95
N PHE A 461 62.21 -8.28 -24.80
CA PHE A 461 61.35 -8.36 -23.62
C PHE A 461 61.43 -7.12 -22.73
N VAL A 462 62.41 -6.25 -22.95
CA VAL A 462 62.57 -4.96 -22.25
C VAL A 462 61.84 -3.89 -23.04
N LYS A 463 61.01 -3.10 -22.36
CA LYS A 463 60.26 -2.00 -22.97
C LYS A 463 60.48 -0.74 -22.17
N ASN A 464 60.92 0.34 -22.85
CA ASN A 464 61.26 1.60 -22.20
C ASN A 464 62.23 1.39 -21.03
N ASP A 465 63.34 0.68 -21.29
CA ASP A 465 64.37 0.31 -20.31
C ASP A 465 63.85 -0.50 -19.10
N THR A 466 62.62 -1.01 -19.15
CA THR A 466 61.98 -1.71 -18.04
C THR A 466 61.64 -3.14 -18.42
N TYR A 467 62.08 -4.08 -17.59
CA TYR A 467 61.69 -5.47 -17.60
C TYR A 467 60.64 -5.72 -16.51
N THR A 468 59.48 -6.28 -16.88
CA THR A 468 58.38 -6.53 -15.93
C THR A 468 58.17 -8.02 -15.72
N ALA A 469 58.21 -8.43 -14.47
CA ALA A 469 57.89 -9.78 -14.02
C ALA A 469 56.74 -9.76 -13.00
N LEU A 470 56.00 -10.86 -12.92
CA LEU A 470 54.96 -11.07 -11.91
C LEU A 470 55.43 -12.11 -10.91
N ILE A 471 55.39 -11.73 -9.64
CA ILE A 471 55.67 -12.62 -8.51
C ILE A 471 54.35 -12.96 -7.86
N LEU A 472 54.10 -14.25 -7.63
CA LEU A 472 52.94 -14.75 -6.93
C LEU A 472 53.33 -15.09 -5.50
N SER A 473 52.48 -14.70 -4.55
CA SER A 473 52.46 -15.22 -3.19
C SER A 473 51.30 -16.20 -3.07
N TYR A 474 51.44 -17.23 -2.27
CA TYR A 474 50.35 -18.16 -2.02
C TYR A 474 50.45 -18.72 -0.60
N ASP A 475 49.29 -18.98 0.00
CA ASP A 475 49.18 -19.58 1.33
C ASP A 475 49.35 -21.12 1.28
N ASP A 476 49.37 -21.74 2.44
CA ASP A 476 49.50 -23.20 2.59
C ASP A 476 48.16 -23.90 2.90
N ASP A 477 47.03 -23.24 2.61
CA ASP A 477 45.71 -23.80 2.87
C ASP A 477 45.32 -24.93 1.92
N VAL A 478 44.25 -25.65 2.31
CA VAL A 478 43.71 -26.79 1.53
C VAL A 478 43.35 -26.37 0.10
N VAL A 479 42.83 -25.15 -0.05
CA VAL A 479 42.61 -24.50 -1.33
C VAL A 479 43.42 -23.20 -1.32
N PRO A 480 44.63 -23.21 -1.92
CA PRO A 480 45.50 -22.05 -1.84
C PRO A 480 44.93 -20.84 -2.54
N ALA A 481 44.93 -19.69 -1.86
CA ALA A 481 44.68 -18.39 -2.46
C ALA A 481 46.02 -17.77 -2.87
N THR A 482 45.99 -16.95 -3.94
CA THR A 482 47.20 -16.39 -4.54
C THR A 482 47.16 -14.87 -4.63
N GLY A 483 48.15 -14.21 -4.05
CA GLY A 483 48.43 -12.79 -4.27
C GLY A 483 49.33 -12.58 -5.48
N THR A 484 49.30 -11.37 -6.05
CA THR A 484 50.16 -11.01 -7.20
C THR A 484 50.83 -9.67 -6.95
N GLY A 485 52.17 -9.67 -7.02
CA GLY A 485 53.02 -8.49 -7.01
C GLY A 485 53.70 -8.29 -8.36
N THR A 486 53.93 -7.04 -8.73
CA THR A 486 54.61 -6.67 -9.97
C THR A 486 56.02 -6.20 -9.67
N LEU A 487 57.02 -6.86 -10.25
CA LEU A 487 58.42 -6.46 -10.18
C LEU A 487 58.80 -5.76 -11.50
N SER A 488 59.10 -4.47 -11.41
CA SER A 488 59.59 -3.68 -12.54
C SER A 488 61.06 -3.37 -12.31
N ILE A 489 61.90 -3.96 -13.15
CA ILE A 489 63.35 -3.80 -13.14
C ILE A 489 63.69 -2.82 -14.24
N THR A 490 64.12 -1.62 -13.86
CA THR A 490 64.78 -0.73 -14.81
C THR A 490 66.21 -1.20 -14.98
N LEU A 491 66.60 -1.46 -16.23
CA LEU A 491 67.93 -1.89 -16.59
C LEU A 491 68.76 -0.69 -17.03
N GLU A 492 69.85 -0.43 -16.32
CA GLU A 492 70.85 0.54 -16.74
C GLU A 492 71.70 -0.05 -17.86
N ASP A 493 71.91 0.76 -18.88
CA ASP A 493 72.68 0.47 -20.08
C ASP A 493 74.17 0.24 -19.77
N VAL A 494 74.69 -0.88 -20.26
CA VAL A 494 76.10 -1.23 -20.24
C VAL A 494 76.58 -1.35 -21.68
N ASN A 495 77.68 -0.69 -22.03
CA ASN A 495 78.23 -0.80 -23.39
C ASN A 495 78.73 -2.24 -23.66
N ASP A 496 77.88 -3.06 -24.27
CA ASP A 496 78.18 -4.44 -24.64
C ASP A 496 77.85 -4.77 -26.10
N ASN A 497 77.18 -3.86 -26.82
CA ASN A 497 76.98 -3.95 -28.26
C ASN A 497 77.96 -3.04 -29.02
N PRO A 498 78.72 -3.59 -29.98
CA PRO A 498 79.54 -2.75 -30.84
C PRO A 498 78.69 -2.01 -31.89
N PRO A 499 79.17 -0.87 -32.40
CA PRO A 499 78.50 -0.17 -33.49
C PRO A 499 78.67 -0.98 -34.78
N PHE A 500 77.62 -1.05 -35.59
CA PHE A 500 77.61 -1.82 -36.84
C PHE A 500 76.91 -1.05 -37.97
N PHE A 501 77.22 -1.44 -39.22
CA PHE A 501 76.55 -0.89 -40.39
C PHE A 501 75.21 -1.58 -40.66
N VAL A 502 74.16 -0.78 -40.88
CA VAL A 502 72.85 -1.30 -41.30
C VAL A 502 72.96 -1.92 -42.70
N GLU A 503 73.67 -1.24 -43.60
CA GLU A 503 73.86 -1.67 -44.98
C GLU A 503 75.10 -2.58 -45.13
N ARG A 504 74.90 -3.90 -45.27
CA ARG A 504 76.02 -4.86 -45.47
C ARG A 504 76.44 -5.05 -46.93
N ASN A 505 75.53 -4.79 -47.87
CA ASN A 505 75.75 -4.91 -49.30
C ASN A 505 75.52 -3.55 -49.95
N ILE A 506 76.57 -2.96 -50.47
CA ILE A 506 76.52 -1.63 -51.07
C ILE A 506 76.87 -1.72 -52.56
N THR A 507 76.12 -0.99 -53.36
CA THR A 507 76.38 -0.89 -54.80
C THR A 507 77.05 0.44 -55.05
N VAL A 508 78.21 0.42 -55.70
CA VAL A 508 78.95 1.65 -55.98
C VAL A 508 79.17 1.80 -57.48
N CYS A 509 79.02 3.03 -57.94
CA CYS A 509 79.15 3.40 -59.33
C CYS A 509 80.61 3.39 -59.78
N ARG A 510 80.85 2.85 -60.97
CA ARG A 510 82.21 2.77 -61.53
C ARG A 510 82.73 4.11 -62.03
N ASP A 511 81.83 4.95 -62.54
CA ASP A 511 82.18 6.21 -63.21
C ASP A 511 81.79 7.45 -62.37
N ASP A 512 81.36 7.24 -61.13
CA ASP A 512 80.89 8.30 -60.23
C ASP A 512 81.46 8.11 -58.82
N SER A 513 82.10 9.15 -58.31
CA SER A 513 82.72 9.19 -56.97
C SER A 513 81.78 9.75 -55.91
N THR A 514 80.46 9.76 -56.14
CA THR A 514 79.49 10.18 -55.12
C THR A 514 79.66 9.36 -53.84
N PRO A 515 79.77 10.01 -52.67
CA PRO A 515 79.84 9.31 -51.39
C PRO A 515 78.58 8.47 -51.14
N VAL A 516 78.77 7.23 -50.69
CA VAL A 516 77.68 6.38 -50.21
C VAL A 516 77.41 6.72 -48.75
N LEU A 517 76.16 7.05 -48.44
CA LEU A 517 75.71 7.27 -47.07
C LEU A 517 75.41 5.92 -46.42
N LEU A 518 76.07 5.63 -45.31
CA LEU A 518 75.88 4.42 -44.52
C LEU A 518 75.39 4.79 -43.13
N THR A 519 74.41 4.05 -42.62
CA THR A 519 73.87 4.27 -41.30
C THR A 519 74.64 3.42 -40.29
N VAL A 520 75.19 4.06 -39.26
CA VAL A 520 75.85 3.36 -38.15
C VAL A 520 74.87 3.31 -37.00
N THR A 521 74.53 2.10 -36.57
CA THR A 521 73.67 1.90 -35.41
C THR A 521 74.43 1.15 -34.34
N ASP A 522 74.20 1.60 -33.11
CA ASP A 522 74.59 0.91 -31.89
C ASP A 522 73.30 0.65 -31.12
N LYS A 523 73.19 -0.53 -30.50
CA LYS A 523 72.00 -0.89 -29.75
C LYS A 523 72.05 -0.34 -28.33
N ASP A 524 73.24 -0.01 -27.83
CA ASP A 524 73.43 0.56 -26.52
C ASP A 524 72.74 1.93 -26.42
N GLY A 525 72.57 2.40 -25.18
CA GLY A 525 71.94 3.66 -24.85
C GLY A 525 72.69 4.90 -25.36
N PRO A 526 72.06 6.09 -25.28
CA PRO A 526 72.57 7.32 -25.90
C PRO A 526 73.98 7.71 -25.45
N HIS A 527 74.36 7.36 -24.21
CA HIS A 527 75.69 7.65 -23.66
C HIS A 527 76.79 6.74 -24.17
N HIS A 528 76.43 5.55 -24.66
CA HIS A 528 77.34 4.56 -25.20
C HIS A 528 77.26 4.44 -26.72
N SER A 529 76.33 5.16 -27.34
CA SER A 529 76.20 5.33 -28.80
C SER A 529 77.03 6.52 -29.34
N ALA A 530 76.69 7.01 -30.54
CA ALA A 530 77.36 8.09 -31.27
C ALA A 530 77.72 9.32 -30.40
N PRO A 531 78.81 10.07 -30.71
CA PRO A 531 79.57 10.05 -31.96
C PRO A 531 80.71 9.00 -32.00
N TYR A 532 80.85 8.32 -33.14
CA TYR A 532 81.91 7.35 -33.39
C TYR A 532 83.07 7.96 -34.19
N ASN A 533 84.28 7.43 -34.00
CA ASN A 533 85.37 7.63 -34.96
C ASN A 533 85.44 6.44 -35.91
N VAL A 534 85.47 6.71 -37.20
CA VAL A 534 85.56 5.70 -38.26
C VAL A 534 86.90 5.77 -38.95
N MET A 535 87.57 4.63 -39.10
CA MET A 535 88.82 4.52 -39.85
C MET A 535 88.76 3.34 -40.81
N VAL A 536 89.18 3.56 -42.05
CA VAL A 536 89.34 2.47 -43.03
C VAL A 536 90.58 1.65 -42.67
N HIS A 537 90.47 0.32 -42.69
CA HIS A 537 91.60 -0.58 -42.43
C HIS A 537 92.70 -0.42 -43.49
N GLU A 538 93.97 -0.64 -43.12
CA GLU A 538 95.13 -0.37 -43.99
C GLU A 538 95.07 -1.06 -45.36
N VAL A 539 94.45 -2.23 -45.43
CA VAL A 539 94.27 -3.00 -46.68
C VAL A 539 93.29 -2.31 -47.64
N SER A 540 92.32 -1.55 -47.12
CA SER A 540 91.29 -0.85 -47.89
C SER A 540 91.58 0.65 -48.07
N LYS A 541 92.45 1.25 -47.23
CA LYS A 541 92.86 2.67 -47.29
C LYS A 541 93.33 3.17 -48.67
N PRO A 542 94.04 2.38 -49.51
CA PRO A 542 94.47 2.88 -50.82
C PRO A 542 93.31 3.19 -51.76
N ASN A 543 92.16 2.53 -51.57
CA ASN A 543 91.03 2.59 -52.50
C ASN A 543 89.81 3.33 -51.94
N TRP A 544 89.73 3.46 -50.61
CA TRP A 544 88.55 3.95 -49.91
C TRP A 544 88.93 4.97 -48.84
N SER A 545 88.14 6.03 -48.74
CA SER A 545 88.16 6.97 -47.62
C SER A 545 86.79 6.98 -46.92
N ALA A 546 86.84 7.22 -45.61
CA ALA A 546 85.65 7.29 -44.77
C ALA A 546 85.63 8.61 -44.02
N GLN A 547 84.47 9.23 -43.93
CA GLN A 547 84.24 10.39 -43.08
C GLN A 547 82.97 10.18 -42.28
N MET A 548 83.04 10.32 -40.96
CA MET A 548 81.89 10.19 -40.08
C MET A 548 81.19 11.54 -39.91
N ASN A 549 79.86 11.52 -39.92
CA ASN A 549 79.01 12.62 -39.48
C ASN A 549 78.47 12.31 -38.06
N THR A 550 77.33 12.88 -37.62
CA THR A 550 76.75 12.56 -36.30
C THR A 550 76.48 11.06 -36.15
N ASP A 551 75.64 10.48 -37.01
CA ASP A 551 75.17 9.08 -36.91
C ASP A 551 75.32 8.29 -38.23
N SER A 552 75.88 8.94 -39.26
CA SER A 552 76.06 8.37 -40.59
C SER A 552 77.48 8.52 -41.11
N MET A 553 78.01 7.50 -41.79
CA MET A 553 79.31 7.51 -42.43
C MET A 553 79.17 7.79 -43.92
N PHE A 554 79.99 8.69 -44.45
CA PHE A 554 80.23 8.85 -45.88
C PHE A 554 81.40 7.97 -46.30
N LEU A 555 81.15 7.01 -47.19
CA LEU A 555 82.18 6.18 -47.79
C LEU A 555 82.43 6.64 -49.24
N THR A 556 83.67 7.06 -49.53
CA THR A 556 84.07 7.63 -50.83
C THR A 556 85.22 6.81 -51.43
N ILE A 557 85.13 6.50 -52.72
CA ILE A 557 86.20 5.84 -53.48
C ILE A 557 87.26 6.87 -53.89
N CYS A 558 88.55 6.53 -53.73
CA CYS A 558 89.67 7.45 -53.95
C CYS A 558 90.56 7.11 -55.17
N VAL A 559 90.23 6.08 -55.95
CA VAL A 559 91.06 5.58 -57.06
C VAL A 559 90.29 5.44 -58.37
N ASP A 560 91.02 5.59 -59.47
CA ASP A 560 90.57 5.33 -60.84
C ASP A 560 90.58 3.81 -61.14
N LEU A 561 89.45 3.28 -61.60
CA LEU A 561 89.02 1.88 -61.39
C LEU A 561 89.50 0.85 -62.43
N ALA A 562 90.65 1.08 -63.08
CA ALA A 562 91.15 0.21 -64.14
C ALA A 562 91.65 -1.17 -63.65
N ASN A 563 91.95 -1.35 -62.35
CA ASN A 563 92.63 -2.54 -61.82
C ASN A 563 91.95 -3.25 -60.62
N LEU A 564 90.68 -2.97 -60.31
CA LEU A 564 89.95 -3.57 -59.17
C LEU A 564 88.95 -4.66 -59.59
N SER A 565 88.82 -5.72 -58.77
CA SER A 565 87.95 -6.88 -59.00
C SER A 565 86.46 -6.56 -58.84
N VAL A 566 85.59 -7.29 -59.57
CA VAL A 566 84.11 -7.12 -59.63
C VAL A 566 83.39 -7.33 -58.27
N LEU A 567 84.09 -7.80 -57.25
CA LEU A 567 83.70 -7.69 -55.85
C LEU A 567 84.91 -7.21 -55.05
N SER A 568 84.68 -6.29 -54.11
CA SER A 568 85.70 -5.89 -53.13
C SER A 568 85.13 -5.88 -51.72
N LEU A 569 85.96 -6.25 -50.75
CA LEU A 569 85.66 -6.15 -49.32
C LEU A 569 86.22 -4.82 -48.80
N VAL A 570 85.41 -4.05 -48.08
CA VAL A 570 85.87 -2.85 -47.37
C VAL A 570 85.89 -3.17 -45.89
N LEU A 571 87.09 -3.19 -45.30
CA LEU A 571 87.27 -3.36 -43.86
C LEU A 571 87.37 -1.98 -43.20
N VAL A 572 86.53 -1.76 -42.21
CA VAL A 572 86.44 -0.51 -41.45
C VAL A 572 86.51 -0.85 -39.98
N TYR A 573 87.08 0.02 -39.16
CA TYR A 573 87.02 -0.11 -37.72
C TYR A 573 86.50 1.15 -37.05
N PHE A 574 85.75 0.93 -35.99
CA PHE A 574 85.21 1.96 -35.12
C PHE A 574 86.09 2.09 -33.88
N SER A 575 86.21 3.32 -33.38
CA SER A 575 86.76 3.58 -32.05
C SER A 575 85.87 4.59 -31.32
N TYR A 576 85.54 4.32 -30.06
CA TYR A 576 84.83 5.26 -29.21
C TYR A 576 85.75 6.39 -28.75
N PHE A 577 85.19 7.59 -28.57
CA PHE A 577 85.97 8.75 -28.10
C PHE A 577 86.52 8.58 -26.67
N LEU A 578 85.89 7.73 -25.85
CA LEU A 578 86.25 7.52 -24.44
C LEU A 578 86.99 6.20 -24.16
N HIS A 579 86.89 5.19 -25.01
CA HIS A 579 87.49 3.88 -24.78
C HIS A 579 88.25 3.40 -26.02
N CYS A 580 89.52 3.00 -25.84
CA CYS A 580 90.39 2.39 -26.88
C CYS A 580 89.92 0.98 -27.29
N MET A 581 88.63 0.81 -27.55
CA MET A 581 88.08 -0.42 -28.10
C MET A 581 87.98 -0.25 -29.62
N ILE A 582 88.73 -1.09 -30.35
CA ILE A 582 88.75 -1.11 -31.81
C ILE A 582 87.86 -2.27 -32.24
N VAL A 583 86.72 -1.96 -32.86
CA VAL A 583 85.79 -2.96 -33.38
C VAL A 583 85.88 -2.97 -34.90
N TYR A 584 86.14 -4.15 -35.47
CA TYR A 584 86.20 -4.33 -36.92
C TYR A 584 84.84 -4.74 -37.47
N ASP A 585 84.39 -4.05 -38.53
CA ASP A 585 83.24 -4.46 -39.33
C ASP A 585 83.62 -4.46 -40.82
N TYR A 586 82.84 -5.16 -41.64
CA TYR A 586 83.13 -5.32 -43.06
C TYR A 586 81.88 -5.20 -43.93
N MET A 587 82.08 -4.65 -45.13
CA MET A 587 81.03 -4.50 -46.13
C MET A 587 81.43 -5.16 -47.45
N TYR A 588 80.43 -5.69 -48.15
CA TYR A 588 80.59 -6.18 -49.52
C TYR A 588 80.19 -5.10 -50.52
N THR A 589 81.10 -4.81 -51.44
CA THR A 589 80.85 -3.88 -52.55
C THR A 589 80.64 -4.65 -53.84
N GLN A 590 79.57 -4.32 -54.56
CA GLN A 590 79.32 -4.80 -55.92
C GLN A 590 79.36 -3.61 -56.89
N TRP A 591 80.03 -3.80 -58.03
CA TRP A 591 80.18 -2.75 -59.05
C TRP A 591 79.06 -2.80 -60.06
N HIS A 592 78.38 -1.67 -60.27
CA HIS A 592 77.39 -1.56 -61.34
C HIS A 592 78.03 -0.96 -62.62
N PRO A 593 77.98 -1.66 -63.78
CA PRO A 593 78.71 -1.26 -64.99
C PRO A 593 78.06 -0.15 -65.82
N LYS A 594 76.87 0.34 -65.42
CA LYS A 594 76.20 1.52 -66.02
C LYS A 594 75.47 2.28 -64.93
N CYS A 595 75.94 3.46 -64.55
CA CYS A 595 75.18 4.36 -63.71
C CYS A 595 74.41 5.31 -64.61
N GLN A 596 73.16 4.95 -64.91
CA GLN A 596 72.23 5.92 -65.47
C GLN A 596 71.94 6.94 -64.36
N SER A 597 72.19 8.21 -64.66
CA SER A 597 71.71 9.34 -63.88
C SER A 597 70.23 9.14 -63.55
N LEU A 598 69.90 8.87 -62.29
CA LEU A 598 68.54 9.06 -61.80
C LEU A 598 68.27 10.57 -61.77
N PRO A 599 67.12 11.07 -62.27
CA PRO A 599 66.81 12.49 -62.19
C PRO A 599 66.64 12.93 -60.73
N SER A 600 67.09 14.17 -60.49
CA SER A 600 67.09 14.96 -59.26
C SER A 600 65.94 14.75 -58.29
#